data_AF-A0A8T3Y8A4-F1
#
_entry.id   AF-A0A8T3Y8A4-F1
#
_cell.length_a   1.000
_cell.length_b   1.000
_cell.length_c   1.000
_cell.angle_alpha   90.00
_cell.angle_beta   90.00
_cell.angle_gamma   90.00
#
_symmetry.space_group_name_H-M   'P 1'
#
loop_
_entity.id
_entity.type
_entity.pdbx_description
1 polymer ?
#
loop_
_entity_poly.entity_id
_entity_poly.type
_entity_poly.pdbx_seq_one_letter_code
_entity_poly.pdbx_strand_id
1 'polypeptide(L)'
;MAEAVQASLVFFPAISLGIIIGILELIFVHSDEPGMGWFKHGLHAIPTMLVLLFVSFNIGPVSQMVGYPLEESFALNLGVRILLGIIATVKVKAAAAIAGKASSFGEKFWHAAVIGLLIAAAPYIWVFVEPLLPEFLKF
;
A
#
# COMPACT_ATOMS: atom_id res chain seq x y z
N MET A 1 3.47 -32.29 -18.67
CA MET A 1 4.33 -31.40 -17.89
C MET A 1 3.71 -30.02 -18.00
N ALA A 2 3.17 -29.49 -16.90
CA ALA A 2 2.57 -28.15 -16.92
C ALA A 2 3.71 -27.15 -16.99
N GLU A 3 3.74 -26.31 -18.03
CA GLU A 3 4.63 -25.16 -18.06
C GLU A 3 4.27 -24.27 -16.87
N ALA A 4 5.24 -24.08 -15.97
CA ALA A 4 5.11 -23.07 -14.94
C ALA A 4 5.09 -21.72 -15.66
N VAL A 5 3.90 -21.12 -15.80
CA VAL A 5 3.78 -19.71 -16.18
C VAL A 5 4.53 -18.93 -15.11
N GLN A 6 5.73 -18.49 -15.46
CA GLN A 6 6.56 -17.70 -14.58
C GLN A 6 5.86 -16.35 -14.46
N ALA A 7 5.08 -16.17 -13.39
CA ALA A 7 4.36 -14.94 -13.14
C ALA A 7 5.39 -13.81 -13.04
N SER A 8 5.39 -12.92 -14.03
CA SER A 8 6.36 -11.82 -14.10
C SER A 8 6.08 -10.84 -12.98
N LEU A 9 7.12 -10.46 -12.25
CA LEU A 9 7.02 -9.43 -11.22
C LEU A 9 6.64 -8.08 -11.82
N VAL A 10 5.65 -7.45 -11.22
CA VAL A 10 5.09 -6.16 -11.59
C VAL A 10 5.57 -5.12 -10.57
N PHE A 11 6.66 -4.43 -10.91
CA PHE A 11 7.29 -3.46 -10.01
C PHE A 11 6.75 -2.04 -10.18
N PHE A 12 6.59 -1.61 -11.42
CA PHE A 12 6.31 -0.22 -11.73
C PHE A 12 4.93 0.25 -11.29
N PRO A 13 3.82 -0.48 -11.53
CA PRO A 13 2.52 -0.13 -10.94
C PRO A 13 2.57 0.06 -9.42
N ALA A 14 3.31 -0.80 -8.71
CA ALA A 14 3.47 -0.70 -7.28
C ALA A 14 4.27 0.53 -6.86
N ILE A 15 5.35 0.88 -7.59
CA ILE A 15 6.15 2.07 -7.33
C ILE A 15 5.36 3.35 -7.65
N SER A 16 4.74 3.41 -8.83
CA SER A 16 3.99 4.58 -9.31
C SER A 16 2.81 4.89 -8.37
N LEU A 17 1.97 3.90 -8.03
CA LEU A 17 0.92 4.11 -7.03
C LEU A 17 1.47 4.34 -5.64
N GLY A 18 2.61 3.74 -5.28
CA GLY A 18 3.26 3.99 -3.99
C GLY A 18 3.72 5.42 -3.81
N ILE A 19 4.24 6.05 -4.86
CA ILE A 19 4.58 7.48 -4.85
C ILE A 19 3.30 8.31 -4.74
N ILE A 20 2.26 8.01 -5.51
CA ILE A 20 1.00 8.76 -5.50
C ILE A 20 0.32 8.68 -4.12
N ILE A 21 0.15 7.47 -3.59
CA ILE A 21 -0.47 7.24 -2.28
C ILE A 21 0.45 7.80 -1.17
N GLY A 22 1.76 7.73 -1.32
CA GLY A 22 2.71 8.33 -0.37
C GLY A 22 2.63 9.86 -0.31
N ILE A 23 2.36 10.52 -1.44
CA ILE A 23 2.06 11.95 -1.47
C ILE A 23 0.72 12.24 -0.78
N LEU A 24 -0.30 11.43 -1.04
CA LEU A 24 -1.61 11.56 -0.37
C LEU A 24 -1.49 11.40 1.15
N GLU A 25 -0.72 10.42 1.61
CA GLU A 25 -0.37 10.21 3.02
C GLU A 25 0.28 11.47 3.60
N LEU A 26 1.30 12.03 2.95
CA LEU A 26 1.96 13.25 3.42
C LEU A 26 0.97 14.42 3.58
N ILE A 27 0.00 14.55 2.67
CA ILE A 27 -1.05 15.58 2.75
C ILE A 27 -1.94 15.35 3.97
N PHE A 28 -2.35 14.10 4.21
CA PHE A 28 -3.19 13.77 5.36
C PHE A 28 -2.45 13.93 6.69
N VAL A 29 -1.23 13.42 6.82
CA VAL A 29 -0.41 13.55 8.03
C VAL A 29 -0.10 15.03 8.32
N HIS A 30 0.16 15.84 7.29
CA HIS A 30 0.29 17.29 7.44
C HIS A 30 -0.97 17.93 8.06
N SER A 31 -2.15 17.47 7.63
CA SER A 31 -3.43 17.97 8.16
C SER A 31 -3.77 17.44 9.56
N ASP A 32 -3.40 16.21 9.88
CA ASP A 32 -3.74 15.56 11.15
C ASP A 32 -2.74 15.92 12.26
N GLU A 33 -1.48 16.23 11.91
CA GLU A 33 -0.39 16.50 12.86
C GLU A 33 0.39 17.81 12.57
N PRO A 34 -0.28 18.98 12.45
CA PRO A 34 0.42 20.23 12.18
C PRO A 34 1.41 20.57 13.30
N GLY A 35 2.70 20.60 12.98
CA GLY A 35 3.78 20.97 13.90
C GLY A 35 4.50 19.83 14.63
N MET A 36 4.14 18.55 14.42
CA MET A 36 4.77 17.41 15.12
C MET A 36 5.87 16.69 14.31
N GLY A 37 6.52 17.37 13.37
CA GLY A 37 7.48 16.71 12.47
C GLY A 37 6.82 15.77 11.46
N TRP A 38 5.58 16.07 11.09
CA TRP A 38 4.71 15.35 10.13
C TRP A 38 5.44 14.88 8.87
N PHE A 39 6.39 15.68 8.35
CA PHE A 39 7.12 15.33 7.14
C PHE A 39 7.97 14.07 7.33
N LYS A 40 8.71 14.01 8.46
CA LYS A 40 9.48 12.81 8.80
C LYS A 40 8.54 11.63 9.09
N HIS A 41 7.42 11.87 9.78
CA HIS A 41 6.41 10.86 10.05
C HIS A 41 5.91 10.23 8.73
N GLY A 42 5.37 11.03 7.81
CA GLY A 42 4.85 10.52 6.54
C GLY A 42 5.94 9.87 5.66
N LEU A 43 7.17 10.38 5.67
CA LEU A 43 8.28 9.73 4.96
C LEU A 43 8.59 8.32 5.47
N HIS A 44 8.43 8.05 6.78
CA HIS A 44 8.61 6.70 7.33
C HIS A 44 7.50 5.72 6.89
N ALA A 45 6.33 6.22 6.48
CA ALA A 45 5.25 5.38 5.96
C ALA A 45 5.51 4.88 4.54
N ILE A 46 6.25 5.64 3.72
CA ILE A 46 6.48 5.34 2.29
C ILE A 46 7.10 3.96 2.06
N PRO A 47 8.18 3.53 2.74
CA PRO A 47 8.76 2.20 2.53
C PRO A 47 7.77 1.07 2.86
N THR A 48 7.02 1.20 3.95
CA THR A 48 6.01 0.21 4.35
C THR A 48 4.92 0.11 3.29
N MET A 49 4.45 1.25 2.79
CA MET A 49 3.44 1.32 1.75
C MET A 49 3.91 0.69 0.44
N LEU A 50 5.13 0.97 0.01
CA LEU A 50 5.73 0.36 -1.19
C LEU A 50 5.79 -1.15 -1.09
N VAL A 51 6.18 -1.69 0.08
CA VAL A 51 6.19 -3.14 0.31
C VAL A 51 4.78 -3.71 0.24
N LEU A 52 3.80 -3.09 0.89
CA LEU A 52 2.42 -3.59 0.88
C LEU A 52 1.79 -3.54 -0.52
N LEU A 53 2.06 -2.47 -1.28
CA LEU A 53 1.63 -2.37 -2.68
C LEU A 53 2.32 -3.42 -3.55
N PHE A 54 3.63 -3.60 -3.38
CA PHE A 54 4.36 -4.63 -4.10
C PHE A 54 3.73 -6.01 -3.90
N VAL A 55 3.41 -6.38 -2.65
CA VAL A 55 2.71 -7.65 -2.37
C VAL A 55 1.30 -7.67 -2.98
N SER A 56 0.55 -6.57 -2.90
CA SER A 56 -0.81 -6.44 -3.46
C SER A 56 -0.86 -6.70 -4.98
N PHE A 57 0.15 -6.24 -5.70
CA PHE A 57 0.34 -6.48 -7.14
C PHE A 57 0.93 -7.86 -7.47
N ASN A 58 1.66 -8.48 -6.55
CA ASN A 58 2.49 -9.66 -6.84
C ASN A 58 2.18 -10.86 -5.92
N ILE A 59 0.92 -11.11 -5.59
CA ILE A 59 0.53 -12.17 -4.64
C ILE A 59 1.12 -13.54 -5.04
N GLY A 60 0.92 -13.98 -6.27
CA GLY A 60 1.49 -15.23 -6.79
C GLY A 60 3.01 -15.29 -6.68
N PRO A 61 3.75 -14.39 -7.36
CA PRO A 61 5.22 -14.36 -7.28
C PRO A 61 5.74 -14.30 -5.84
N VAL A 62 5.16 -13.46 -4.98
CA VAL A 62 5.57 -13.33 -3.57
C VAL A 62 5.31 -14.64 -2.81
N SER A 63 4.15 -15.26 -3.01
CA SER A 63 3.81 -16.54 -2.36
C SER A 63 4.79 -17.66 -2.74
N GLN A 64 5.22 -17.69 -4.01
CA GLN A 64 6.24 -18.62 -4.49
C GLN A 64 7.61 -18.34 -3.87
N MET A 65 8.02 -17.07 -3.76
CA MET A 65 9.30 -16.67 -3.16
C MET A 65 9.42 -17.07 -1.68
N VAL A 66 8.31 -17.00 -0.93
CA VAL A 66 8.30 -17.38 0.49
C VAL A 66 8.08 -18.88 0.72
N GLY A 67 8.08 -19.70 -0.35
CA GLY A 67 7.96 -21.15 -0.27
C GLY A 67 6.55 -21.66 0.01
N TYR A 68 5.52 -20.82 -0.16
CA TYR A 68 4.12 -21.15 0.02
C TYR A 68 3.33 -20.78 -1.25
N PRO A 69 3.49 -21.53 -2.36
CA PRO A 69 2.77 -21.24 -3.60
C PRO A 69 1.26 -21.36 -3.35
N LEU A 70 0.56 -20.23 -3.41
CA LEU A 70 -0.90 -20.19 -3.27
C LEU A 70 -1.54 -20.47 -4.62
N GLU A 71 -2.60 -21.28 -4.63
CA GLU A 71 -3.44 -21.43 -5.81
C GLU A 71 -4.21 -20.13 -6.03
N GLU A 72 -3.88 -19.41 -7.12
CA GLU A 72 -4.49 -18.13 -7.39
C GLU A 72 -5.97 -18.29 -7.74
N SER A 73 -6.81 -17.70 -6.89
CA SER A 73 -8.24 -17.50 -7.17
C SER A 73 -8.59 -16.05 -6.89
N PHE A 74 -9.64 -15.56 -7.54
CA PHE A 74 -10.13 -14.20 -7.28
C PHE A 74 -10.41 -13.97 -5.78
N ALA A 75 -11.06 -14.93 -5.13
CA ALA A 75 -11.41 -14.83 -3.71
C ALA A 75 -10.16 -14.79 -2.80
N LEU A 76 -9.16 -15.63 -3.08
CA LEU A 76 -7.90 -15.61 -2.32
C LEU A 76 -7.14 -14.31 -2.53
N ASN A 77 -7.01 -13.86 -3.79
CA ASN A 77 -6.31 -12.62 -4.13
C ASN A 77 -7.01 -11.42 -3.48
N LEU A 78 -8.34 -11.37 -3.51
CA LEU A 78 -9.11 -10.34 -2.82
C LEU A 78 -8.93 -10.41 -1.29
N GLY A 79 -8.98 -11.60 -0.71
CA GLY A 79 -8.77 -11.81 0.73
C GLY A 79 -7.40 -11.34 1.21
N VAL A 80 -6.34 -11.68 0.49
CA VAL A 80 -4.97 -11.21 0.76
C VAL A 80 -4.91 -9.68 0.67
N ARG A 81 -5.48 -9.07 -0.37
CA ARG A 81 -5.50 -7.59 -0.53
C ARG A 81 -6.22 -6.89 0.62
N ILE A 82 -7.38 -7.41 1.03
CA ILE A 82 -8.12 -6.89 2.18
C ILE A 82 -7.27 -7.00 3.45
N LEU A 83 -6.59 -8.14 3.66
CA LEU A 83 -5.70 -8.32 4.80
C LEU A 83 -4.53 -7.32 4.79
N LEU A 84 -3.91 -7.09 3.63
CA LEU A 84 -2.85 -6.07 3.48
C LEU A 84 -3.38 -4.65 3.78
N GLY A 85 -4.60 -4.34 3.35
CA GLY A 85 -5.26 -3.06 3.67
C GLY A 85 -5.53 -2.88 5.17
N ILE A 86 -5.96 -3.95 5.86
CA ILE A 86 -6.12 -3.95 7.31
C ILE A 86 -4.76 -3.74 8.00
N ILE A 87 -3.71 -4.46 7.56
CA ILE A 87 -2.35 -4.31 8.09
C ILE A 87 -1.87 -2.86 7.93
N ALA A 88 -2.10 -2.24 6.77
CA ALA A 88 -1.76 -0.84 6.54
C ALA A 88 -2.50 0.10 7.50
N THR A 89 -3.81 -0.08 7.64
CA THR A 89 -4.66 0.72 8.55
C THR A 89 -4.14 0.64 9.99
N VAL A 90 -3.83 -0.57 10.46
CA VAL A 90 -3.28 -0.81 11.79
C VAL A 90 -1.90 -0.16 11.93
N LYS A 91 -1.04 -0.25 10.92
CA LYS A 91 0.31 0.34 10.94
C LYS A 91 0.28 1.86 11.07
N VAL A 92 -0.56 2.54 10.28
CA VAL A 92 -0.76 4.00 10.35
C VAL A 92 -1.24 4.38 11.76
N LYS A 93 -2.32 3.74 12.25
CA LYS A 93 -2.82 3.98 13.61
C LYS A 93 -1.82 3.69 14.73
N ALA A 94 -0.99 2.65 14.58
CA ALA A 94 0.03 2.31 15.56
C ALA A 94 1.16 3.33 15.58
N ALA A 95 1.55 3.89 14.42
CA ALA A 95 2.55 4.94 14.33
C ALA A 95 2.07 6.20 15.07
N ALA A 96 0.82 6.63 14.85
CA ALA A 96 0.20 7.73 15.59
C ALA A 96 0.15 7.49 17.11
N ALA A 97 -0.17 6.27 17.55
CA ALA A 97 -0.26 5.93 18.97
C ALA A 97 1.11 5.98 19.69
N ILE A 98 2.20 5.73 18.97
CA ILE A 98 3.57 5.78 19.50
C ILE A 98 4.14 7.21 19.42
N ALA A 99 3.85 7.93 18.34
CA ALA A 99 4.30 9.30 18.12
C ALA A 99 3.61 10.30 19.06
N GLY A 100 2.31 10.11 19.35
CA GLY A 100 1.55 10.90 20.31
C GLY A 100 1.36 10.14 21.62
N LYS A 101 2.11 10.46 22.68
CA LYS A 101 1.79 10.03 24.05
C LYS A 101 0.39 10.53 24.43
N ALA A 102 -0.64 9.69 24.28
CA ALA A 102 -1.97 9.81 24.89
C ALA A 102 -2.77 11.11 24.63
N SER A 103 -2.36 11.98 23.69
CA SER A 103 -3.10 13.21 23.41
C SER A 103 -4.07 13.02 22.24
N SER A 104 -5.18 13.72 22.33
CA SER A 104 -6.37 13.67 21.46
C SER A 104 -6.15 14.10 19.99
N PHE A 105 -4.91 14.03 19.49
CA PHE A 105 -4.44 14.49 18.18
C PHE A 105 -3.79 13.35 17.36
N GLY A 106 -4.14 12.09 17.63
CA GLY A 106 -3.69 10.97 16.80
C GLY A 106 -4.42 10.93 15.45
N GLU A 107 -3.74 10.46 14.41
CA GLU A 107 -4.30 10.29 13.06
C GLU A 107 -5.72 9.75 13.05
N LYS A 108 -6.57 10.38 12.23
CA LYS A 108 -7.99 10.03 12.12
C LYS A 108 -8.10 8.61 11.60
N PHE A 109 -8.98 7.82 12.21
CA PHE A 109 -9.26 6.46 11.74
C PHE A 109 -9.65 6.41 10.26
N TRP A 110 -10.42 7.41 9.80
CA TRP A 110 -10.80 7.53 8.40
C TRP A 110 -9.60 7.68 7.46
N HIS A 111 -8.59 8.48 7.83
CA HIS A 111 -7.37 8.61 7.03
C HIS A 111 -6.68 7.24 6.90
N ALA A 112 -6.39 6.58 8.01
CA ALA A 112 -5.77 5.25 8.01
C ALA A 112 -6.57 4.21 7.21
N ALA A 113 -7.90 4.26 7.31
CA ALA A 113 -8.80 3.36 6.57
C ALA A 113 -8.79 3.64 5.06
N VAL A 114 -8.72 4.91 4.63
CA VAL A 114 -8.59 5.30 3.23
C VAL A 114 -7.29 4.74 2.64
N ILE A 115 -6.18 4.86 3.37
CA ILE A 115 -4.88 4.35 2.93
C ILE A 115 -4.89 2.82 2.81
N GLY A 116 -5.47 2.14 3.80
CA GLY A 116 -5.68 0.69 3.75
C GLY A 116 -6.54 0.26 2.56
N LEU A 117 -7.63 0.97 2.29
CA LEU A 117 -8.50 0.71 1.15
C LEU A 117 -7.77 0.93 -0.18
N LEU A 118 -7.00 2.01 -0.30
CA LEU A 118 -6.22 2.30 -1.50
C LEU A 118 -5.19 1.20 -1.79
N ILE A 119 -4.51 0.67 -0.77
CA ILE A 119 -3.55 -0.44 -0.93
C ILE A 119 -4.25 -1.73 -1.39
N ALA A 120 -5.41 -2.05 -0.79
CA ALA A 120 -6.19 -3.22 -1.17
C ALA A 120 -6.75 -3.10 -2.59
N ALA A 121 -7.18 -1.90 -2.98
CA ALA A 121 -7.77 -1.62 -4.28
C ALA A 121 -6.75 -1.29 -5.38
N ALA A 122 -5.48 -1.08 -5.04
CA ALA A 122 -4.45 -0.57 -5.95
C ALA A 122 -4.35 -1.33 -7.29
N PRO A 123 -4.37 -2.67 -7.34
CA PRO A 123 -4.32 -3.40 -8.62
C PRO A 123 -5.50 -3.11 -9.54
N TYR A 124 -6.67 -2.80 -8.98
CA TYR A 124 -7.86 -2.46 -9.74
C TYR A 124 -7.88 -0.97 -10.13
N ILE A 125 -7.36 -0.11 -9.25
CA ILE A 125 -7.23 1.33 -9.49
C ILE A 125 -6.22 1.60 -10.63
N TRP A 126 -5.17 0.78 -10.74
CA TRP A 126 -4.12 0.94 -11.74
C TRP A 126 -4.65 1.10 -13.17
N VAL A 127 -5.66 0.30 -13.55
CA VAL A 127 -6.27 0.33 -14.89
C VAL A 127 -6.81 1.72 -15.27
N PHE A 128 -7.20 2.53 -14.28
CA PHE A 128 -7.70 3.89 -14.49
C PHE A 128 -6.61 4.95 -14.36
N VAL A 129 -5.54 4.67 -13.61
CA VAL A 129 -4.45 5.61 -13.35
C VAL A 129 -3.40 5.57 -14.46
N GLU A 130 -3.06 4.37 -14.94
CA GLU A 130 -2.04 4.15 -15.96
C GLU A 130 -2.23 5.02 -17.22
N PRO A 131 -3.45 5.19 -17.79
CA PRO A 131 -3.64 6.02 -18.98
C PRO A 131 -3.31 7.51 -18.73
N LEU A 132 -3.48 7.98 -17.50
CA LEU A 132 -3.32 9.38 -17.10
C LEU A 132 -1.86 9.75 -16.79
N LEU A 133 -0.99 8.75 -16.59
CA LEU A 133 0.41 8.99 -16.27
C LEU A 133 1.20 9.41 -17.53
N PRO A 134 2.31 10.15 -17.37
CA PRO A 134 3.27 10.34 -18.45
C PRO A 134 4.01 9.02 -18.75
N GLU A 135 4.49 8.84 -19.99
CA GLU A 135 5.09 7.57 -20.46
C GLU A 135 6.21 7.06 -19.55
N PHE A 136 7.05 7.94 -19.01
CA PHE A 136 8.14 7.57 -18.10
C PHE A 136 7.70 6.95 -16.76
N LEU A 137 6.40 6.97 -16.44
CA LEU A 137 5.80 6.32 -15.26
C LEU A 137 4.92 5.09 -15.61
N LYS A 138 4.82 4.72 -16.89
CA LYS A 138 3.97 3.60 -17.39
C LYS A 138 4.71 2.28 -17.65
N PHE A 139 6.02 2.24 -17.46
CA PHE A 139 6.85 1.07 -17.80
C PHE A 139 6.61 -0.12 -16.89
#